data_AF-A0A6C1QHQ4-F1
#
_entry.id   AF-A0A6C1QHQ4-F1
#
_cell.length_a   1.000
_cell.length_b   1.000
_cell.length_c   1.000
_cell.angle_alpha   90.00
_cell.angle_beta   90.00
_cell.angle_gamma   90.00
#
_symmetry.space_group_name_H-M   'P 1'
#
loop_
_entity.id
_entity.type
_entity.pdbx_description
1 polymer ?
#
loop_
_entity_poly.entity_id
_entity_poly.type
_entity_poly.pdbx_seq_one_letter_code
_entity_poly.pdbx_strand_id
1 'polypeptide(L)'
;MQYRKSDILKKVSSFITFILVNLFVLTLWAQTPTHIPRERTPPADFFESTENIIFFIVIPVIIVVLYFLWRRERAKEQKKFEEEQNDK
;
A
#
# COMPACT_ATOMS: atom_id res chain seq x y z
N MET A 1 19.26 -15.87 -18.98
CA MET A 1 18.50 -15.39 -17.80
C MET A 1 17.32 -16.34 -17.57
N GLN A 2 17.50 -17.43 -16.80
CA GLN A 2 16.38 -18.33 -16.48
C GLN A 2 15.56 -17.71 -15.34
N TYR A 3 14.38 -17.21 -15.66
CA TYR A 3 13.43 -16.80 -14.64
C TYR A 3 12.91 -18.06 -13.93
N ARG A 4 13.24 -18.19 -12.65
CA ARG A 4 12.73 -19.26 -11.80
C ARG A 4 11.22 -19.08 -11.68
N LYS A 5 10.45 -20.11 -12.08
CA LYS A 5 8.97 -20.06 -12.15
C LYS A 5 8.32 -19.53 -10.86
N SER A 6 8.90 -19.83 -9.70
CA SER A 6 8.42 -19.35 -8.40
C SER A 6 8.45 -17.82 -8.26
N ASP A 7 9.35 -17.11 -8.93
CA ASP A 7 9.42 -15.65 -8.88
C ASP A 7 8.36 -15.01 -9.79
N ILE A 8 8.01 -15.67 -10.89
CA ILE A 8 6.89 -15.27 -11.77
C ILE A 8 5.56 -15.51 -11.06
N LEU A 9 5.37 -16.66 -10.43
CA LEU A 9 4.16 -16.98 -9.66
C LEU A 9 3.91 -15.97 -8.53
N LYS A 10 4.96 -15.56 -7.80
CA LYS A 10 4.85 -14.53 -6.75
C LYS A 10 4.44 -13.17 -7.32
N LYS A 11 5.04 -12.74 -8.43
CA LYS A 11 4.68 -11.47 -9.11
C LYS A 11 3.23 -11.49 -9.61
N VAL A 12 2.79 -12.58 -10.22
CA VAL A 12 1.42 -12.75 -10.69
C VAL A 12 0.44 -12.75 -9.52
N SER A 13 0.74 -13.44 -8.43
CA SER A 13 -0.07 -13.41 -7.21
C SER A 13 -0.17 -12.01 -6.63
N SER A 14 0.94 -11.28 -6.48
CA SER A 14 0.91 -9.89 -6.01
C SER A 14 0.11 -8.96 -6.92
N PHE A 15 0.19 -9.15 -8.24
CA PHE A 15 -0.59 -8.39 -9.20
C PHE A 15 -2.10 -8.68 -9.10
N ILE A 16 -2.47 -9.95 -8.94
CA ILE A 16 -3.87 -10.36 -8.71
C ILE A 16 -4.39 -9.78 -7.40
N THR A 17 -3.61 -9.85 -6.31
CA THR A 17 -3.98 -9.24 -5.03
C THR A 17 -4.19 -7.73 -5.16
N PHE A 18 -3.32 -7.04 -5.90
CA PHE A 18 -3.49 -5.61 -6.17
C PHE A 18 -4.79 -5.31 -6.91
N ILE A 19 -5.13 -6.09 -7.95
CA ILE A 19 -6.39 -5.95 -8.69
C ILE A 19 -7.60 -6.19 -7.77
N LEU A 20 -7.57 -7.25 -6.97
CA LEU A 20 -8.68 -7.60 -6.07
C LEU A 20 -8.91 -6.51 -5.01
N VAL A 21 -7.85 -5.95 -4.44
CA VAL A 21 -7.96 -4.83 -3.49
C VAL A 21 -8.58 -3.60 -4.16
N ASN A 22 -8.16 -3.25 -5.39
CA ASN A 22 -8.73 -2.12 -6.11
C ASN A 22 -10.22 -2.33 -6.45
N LEU A 23 -10.59 -3.53 -6.90
CA LEU A 23 -12.00 -3.87 -7.17
C LEU A 23 -12.86 -3.80 -5.91
N PHE A 24 -12.32 -4.24 -4.76
CA PHE A 24 -13.01 -4.14 -3.48
C PHE A 24 -13.28 -2.68 -3.08
N VAL A 25 -12.33 -1.76 -3.30
CA VAL A 25 -12.54 -0.32 -3.03
C VAL A 25 -13.69 0.25 -3.88
N LEU A 26 -13.83 -0.17 -5.13
CA LEU A 26 -14.94 0.27 -6.01
C LEU A 26 -16.32 -0.18 -5.50
N THR A 27 -16.41 -1.36 -4.86
CA THR A 27 -17.70 -1.82 -4.29
C THR A 27 -18.19 -0.96 -3.13
N LEU A 28 -17.28 -0.30 -2.40
CA LEU A 28 -17.65 0.63 -1.32
C LEU A 28 -18.36 1.88 -1.86
N TRP A 29 -17.97 2.35 -3.05
CA TRP A 29 -18.60 3.50 -3.70
C TRP A 29 -19.99 3.16 -4.26
N ALA A 30 -20.17 1.94 -4.76
CA ALA A 30 -21.42 1.48 -5.36
C ALA A 30 -22.57 1.28 -4.35
N GLN A 31 -22.27 1.13 -3.05
CA GLN A 31 -23.28 1.00 -1.98
C GLN A 31 -23.80 2.34 -1.46
N THR A 32 -23.36 3.46 -2.02
CA THR A 32 -23.78 4.77 -1.52
C THR A 32 -25.23 5.06 -1.93
N PRO A 33 -26.17 5.29 -0.97
CA PRO A 33 -27.58 5.49 -1.29
C PRO A 33 -27.78 6.71 -2.19
N THR A 34 -28.46 6.51 -3.31
CA THR A 34 -28.69 7.53 -4.35
C THR A 34 -29.97 8.35 -4.15
N HIS A 35 -30.91 7.85 -3.35
CA HIS A 35 -32.28 8.39 -3.25
C HIS A 35 -32.56 9.13 -1.93
N ILE A 36 -31.59 9.16 -1.01
CA ILE A 36 -31.69 9.94 0.22
C ILE A 36 -30.97 11.26 -0.04
N PRO A 37 -31.59 12.43 0.22
CA PRO A 37 -30.88 13.70 0.13
C PRO A 37 -29.67 13.62 1.04
N ARG A 38 -28.47 13.57 0.45
CA ARG A 38 -27.24 13.72 1.20
C ARG A 38 -27.36 15.05 1.92
N GLU A 39 -27.25 15.01 3.25
CA GLU A 39 -26.79 16.19 3.97
C GLU A 39 -25.55 16.67 3.20
N ARG A 40 -25.60 17.90 2.70
CA ARG A 40 -24.45 18.50 2.03
C ARG A 40 -23.44 18.80 3.13
N THR A 41 -22.85 17.75 3.68
CA THR A 41 -21.66 17.90 4.51
C THR A 41 -20.67 18.65 3.64
N PRO A 42 -20.16 19.80 4.13
CA PRO A 42 -19.12 20.50 3.41
C PRO A 42 -17.98 19.51 3.12
N PRO A 43 -17.28 19.65 1.97
CA PRO A 43 -16.13 18.80 1.69
C PRO A 43 -15.21 18.80 2.91
N ALA A 44 -14.72 17.63 3.29
CA ALA A 44 -13.92 17.48 4.50
C ALA A 44 -12.76 18.48 4.46
N ASP A 45 -12.77 19.44 5.37
CA ASP A 45 -11.66 20.37 5.53
C ASP A 45 -10.57 19.63 6.31
N PHE A 46 -9.41 19.50 5.67
CA PHE A 46 -8.28 18.74 6.21
C PHE A 46 -7.78 19.30 7.53
N PHE A 47 -7.99 20.59 7.80
CA PHE A 47 -7.48 21.27 8.99
C PHE A 47 -8.55 21.58 10.05
N GLU A 48 -9.82 21.25 9.79
CA GLU A 48 -10.93 21.54 10.70
C GLU A 48 -10.95 20.63 11.95
N SER A 49 -10.47 19.40 11.82
CA SER A 49 -10.40 18.46 12.94
C SER A 49 -9.04 17.76 13.01
N THR A 50 -8.58 17.50 14.24
CA THR A 50 -7.36 16.71 14.49
C THR A 50 -7.46 15.32 13.87
N GLU A 51 -8.66 14.74 13.84
CA GLU A 51 -8.95 13.45 13.22
C GLU A 51 -8.67 13.48 11.71
N ASN A 52 -9.12 14.51 11.00
CA ASN A 52 -8.86 14.66 9.56
C ASN A 52 -7.36 14.76 9.28
N ILE A 53 -6.62 15.53 10.08
CA ILE A 53 -5.16 15.64 9.97
C ILE A 53 -4.52 14.26 10.16
N ILE A 54 -4.95 13.49 11.16
CA ILE A 54 -4.40 12.16 11.44
C ILE A 54 -4.66 11.21 10.26
N PHE A 55 -5.91 11.11 9.80
CA PHE A 55 -6.29 10.16 8.76
C PHE A 55 -5.70 10.51 7.38
N PHE A 56 -5.69 11.78 7.01
CA PHE A 56 -5.31 12.21 5.67
C PHE A 56 -3.83 12.61 5.53
N ILE A 57 -3.13 12.90 6.63
CA ILE A 57 -1.71 13.32 6.58
C ILE A 57 -0.83 12.36 7.36
N VAL A 58 -1.12 12.14 8.66
CA VAL A 58 -0.22 11.40 9.55
C VAL A 58 -0.11 9.93 9.14
N ILE A 59 -1.24 9.25 8.89
CA ILE A 59 -1.24 7.84 8.48
C ILE A 59 -0.45 7.61 7.18
N PRO A 60 -0.71 8.36 6.07
CA PRO A 60 0.08 8.23 4.85
C PRO A 60 1.58 8.43 5.06
N VAL A 61 1.98 9.44 5.85
CA VAL A 61 3.39 9.71 6.16
C VAL A 61 4.01 8.54 6.93
N ILE A 62 3.32 8.00 7.93
CA ILE A 62 3.78 6.83 8.69
C ILE A 62 3.98 5.62 7.77
N ILE A 63 3.03 5.36 6.87
CA ILE A 63 3.14 4.25 5.90
C ILE A 63 4.39 4.42 5.02
N VAL A 64 4.65 5.63 4.52
CA VAL A 64 5.84 5.93 3.73
C VAL A 64 7.12 5.70 4.53
N VAL A 65 7.19 6.19 5.78
CA VAL A 65 8.35 6.00 6.65
C VAL A 65 8.59 4.52 6.92
N LEU A 66 7.56 3.77 7.28
CA LEU A 66 7.66 2.32 7.51
C LEU A 66 8.11 1.57 6.25
N TYR A 67 7.59 1.96 5.08
CA TYR A 67 8.03 1.40 3.80
C TYR A 67 9.53 1.62 3.56
N PHE A 68 10.04 2.84 3.82
CA PHE A 68 11.47 3.13 3.67
C PHE A 68 12.34 2.35 4.65
N LEU A 69 11.92 2.23 5.91
CA LEU A 69 12.63 1.43 6.91
C LEU A 69 12.69 -0.04 6.50
N TRP A 70 11.56 -0.61 6.08
CA TRP A 70 11.51 -1.98 5.58
C TRP A 70 12.37 -2.17 4.32
N ARG A 71 12.31 -1.22 3.37
CA ARG A 71 13.11 -1.28 2.14
C ARG A 71 14.61 -1.25 2.42
N ARG A 72 15.03 -0.44 3.40
CA ARG A 72 16.43 -0.32 3.81
C ARG A 72 16.97 -1.61 4.42
N GLU A 73 16.21 -2.28 5.29
CA GLU A 73 16.65 -3.54 5.89
C GLU A 73 16.79 -4.65 4.84
N ARG A 74 15.85 -4.75 3.90
CA ARG A 74 15.94 -5.71 2.79
C ARG A 74 17.17 -5.50 1.89
N ALA A 75 17.62 -4.27 1.72
CA ALA A 75 18.83 -3.99 0.95
C ALA A 75 20.11 -4.44 1.66
N LYS A 76 20.14 -4.45 3.01
CA LYS A 76 21.28 -4.95 3.79
C LYS A 76 21.36 -6.48 3.76
N GLU A 77 20.21 -7.15 3.83
CA GLU A 77 20.15 -8.61 3.74
C GLU A 77 20.75 -9.11 2.41
N GLN A 78 20.42 -8.46 1.29
CA GLN A 78 20.94 -8.85 -0.04
C GLN A 78 22.46 -8.75 -0.14
N LYS A 79 23.06 -7.69 0.41
CA LYS A 79 24.53 -7.52 0.39
C LYS A 79 25.27 -8.58 1.22
N LYS A 80 24.71 -8.96 2.37
CA LYS A 80 25.30 -10.01 3.21
C LYS A 80 25.33 -11.38 2.51
N PHE A 81 24.25 -11.71 1.79
CA PHE A 81 24.21 -12.95 1.01
C PHE A 81 25.21 -12.94 -0.16
N GLU A 82 25.49 -11.79 -0.76
CA GLU A 82 26.49 -11.64 -1.82
C GLU A 82 27.93 -11.76 -1.28
N GLU A 83 28.22 -11.18 -0.11
CA GLU A 83 29.53 -11.28 0.55
C GLU A 83 29.84 -12.72 1.02
N GLU A 84 28.87 -13.42 1.62
CA GLU A 84 29.03 -14.83 2.06
C GLU A 84 29.16 -15.83 0.90
N GLN A 85 28.67 -15.49 -0.30
CA GLN A 85 28.83 -16.30 -1.51
C GLN A 85 30.17 -16.06 -2.20
N ASN A 86 30.80 -14.90 -2.02
CA ASN A 86 32.08 -14.55 -2.63
C ASN A 86 33.29 -14.98 -1.78
N ASP A 87 33.07 -15.26 -0.49
CA ASP A 87 34.07 -15.75 0.47
C ASP A 87 34.13 -17.31 0.55
N LYS A 88 33.31 -18.02 -0.22
CA LYS A 88 33.31 -19.49 -0.35
C LYS A 88 33.77 -19.95 -1.73
#